data_AF-A0A538ET93-F1
#
_entry.id   AF-A0A538ET93-F1
#
_cell.length_a   1.000
_cell.length_b   1.000
_cell.length_c   1.000
_cell.angle_alpha   90.00
_cell.angle_beta   90.00
_cell.angle_gamma   90.00
#
_symmetry.space_group_name_H-M   'P 1'
#
loop_
_entity.id
_entity.type
_entity.pdbx_description
1 polymer ?
#
loop_
_entity_poly.entity_id
_entity_poly.type
_entity_poly.pdbx_seq_one_letter_code
_entity_poly.pdbx_strand_id
1 'polypeptide(L)'
;RALAGLVPHFHGGRFAGRVEVAGLDTRRTRPAELAGTVATLFQDPEDQVVFTRVGAEVAFGLENVGTPPADIPLRAAAALEAVGAAGLADRPVAELSGGELQRVCLASVLALSPELLLLDEPTSQLDPDGAAAAIELARSSGAAVIVSEHRPERVLDACDRVVFLEEGRLREDGLPDAWLPRDAVLPDREPAREPVCRLEEVSFAYDRPVLEEVSLQIGRGEVVALLGPNGSGKTTLGKLAAGLLEPQAGRVLREGRACYLSQDPGRYLIAERADEEAALAVGGDLARARAALAEMGLADHVARHPRDLSSGERERLALAAVLVAEPDLLVLDEPTRGIDPERKDELAWRDERPRLRRRGRGPRRLDGARAGGRPCLGSPLPWQSRRRSRRRRGPSCGRTMPLYRCCWSPERWSLRGPRGSSRARARARSWR
;
A
#
# COMPACT_ATOMS: atom_id res chain seq x y z
N ARG A 1 -9.83 17.84 -7.27
CA ARG A 1 -8.99 18.93 -7.86
C ARG A 1 -9.78 20.03 -8.58
N ALA A 2 -10.63 19.76 -9.60
CA ALA A 2 -11.41 20.80 -10.29
C ALA A 2 -12.41 21.54 -9.36
N LEU A 3 -12.98 20.81 -8.40
CA LEU A 3 -13.88 21.36 -7.36
C LEU A 3 -13.17 22.36 -6.42
N ALA A 4 -11.87 22.17 -6.17
CA ALA A 4 -11.07 23.07 -5.33
C ALA A 4 -10.44 24.23 -6.12
N GLY A 5 -10.79 24.39 -7.41
CA GLY A 5 -10.18 25.42 -8.28
C GLY A 5 -8.72 25.16 -8.66
N LEU A 6 -8.08 24.07 -8.23
CA LEU A 6 -6.69 23.78 -8.59
C LEU A 6 -6.50 23.54 -10.10
N VAL A 7 -7.57 23.11 -10.77
CA VAL A 7 -7.67 23.08 -12.24
C VAL A 7 -8.74 24.10 -12.64
N PRO A 8 -8.44 25.09 -13.51
CA PRO A 8 -7.23 25.23 -14.33
C PRO A 8 -6.12 26.10 -13.71
N HIS A 9 -6.30 26.67 -12.51
CA HIS A 9 -5.43 27.74 -12.01
C HIS A 9 -3.98 27.32 -11.74
N PHE A 10 -3.75 26.07 -11.31
CA PHE A 10 -2.41 25.55 -11.02
C PHE A 10 -1.99 24.43 -11.98
N HIS A 11 -2.96 23.66 -12.48
CA HIS A 11 -2.69 22.50 -13.32
C HIS A 11 -3.14 22.77 -14.76
N GLY A 12 -2.25 22.54 -15.72
CA GLY A 12 -2.56 22.67 -17.15
C GLY A 12 -3.52 21.58 -17.66
N GLY A 13 -3.97 21.72 -18.91
CA GLY A 13 -4.85 20.75 -19.57
C GLY A 13 -5.94 21.41 -20.41
N ARG A 14 -6.83 20.60 -21.00
CA ARG A 14 -8.04 21.09 -21.67
C ARG A 14 -9.21 21.05 -20.68
N PHE A 15 -9.67 22.22 -20.25
CA PHE A 15 -10.85 22.37 -19.41
C PHE A 15 -12.00 22.93 -20.25
N ALA A 16 -13.05 22.14 -20.44
CA ALA A 16 -14.29 22.56 -21.10
C ALA A 16 -15.48 22.36 -20.15
N GLY A 17 -16.53 23.15 -20.33
CA GLY A 17 -17.67 23.19 -19.40
C GLY A 17 -17.44 24.09 -18.19
N ARG A 18 -18.22 23.84 -17.14
CA ARG A 18 -18.33 24.67 -15.93
C ARG A 18 -18.42 23.78 -14.70
N VAL A 19 -17.76 24.20 -13.62
CA VAL A 19 -17.84 23.59 -12.29
C VAL A 19 -18.19 24.70 -11.32
N GLU A 20 -19.24 24.50 -10.52
CA GLU A 20 -19.67 25.43 -9.49
C GLU A 20 -19.62 24.77 -8.12
N VAL A 21 -19.12 25.49 -7.12
CA VAL A 21 -19.14 25.08 -5.72
C VAL A 21 -19.65 26.24 -4.88
N ALA A 22 -20.67 26.02 -4.05
CA ALA A 22 -21.34 27.07 -3.28
C ALA A 22 -21.75 28.30 -4.13
N GLY A 23 -22.16 28.06 -5.39
CA GLY A 23 -22.51 29.12 -6.35
C GLY A 23 -21.32 29.86 -7.00
N LEU A 24 -20.08 29.47 -6.68
CA LEU A 24 -18.85 30.05 -7.22
C LEU A 24 -18.33 29.21 -8.39
N ASP A 25 -18.07 29.85 -9.53
CA ASP A 25 -17.47 29.21 -10.71
C ASP A 25 -15.97 28.99 -10.50
N THR A 26 -15.54 27.74 -10.36
CA THR A 26 -14.16 27.41 -9.99
C THR A 26 -13.12 27.77 -11.05
N ARG A 27 -13.54 28.06 -12.29
CA ARG A 27 -12.65 28.59 -13.34
C ARG A 27 -12.35 30.07 -13.17
N ARG A 28 -13.25 30.83 -12.53
CA ARG A 28 -13.16 32.28 -12.38
C ARG A 28 -12.69 32.68 -10.99
N THR A 29 -13.19 31.98 -9.97
CA THR A 29 -12.81 32.16 -8.57
C THR A 29 -11.45 31.52 -8.33
N ARG A 30 -10.52 32.25 -7.70
CA ARG A 30 -9.18 31.72 -7.41
C ARG A 30 -9.22 30.73 -6.23
N PRO A 31 -8.28 29.79 -6.12
CA PRO A 31 -8.26 28.83 -5.00
C PRO A 31 -8.20 29.50 -3.63
N ALA A 32 -7.52 30.65 -3.49
CA ALA A 32 -7.49 31.41 -2.24
C ALA A 32 -8.86 31.98 -1.83
N GLU A 33 -9.74 32.27 -2.79
CA GLU A 33 -11.11 32.72 -2.53
C GLU A 33 -12.06 31.56 -2.23
N LEU A 34 -11.71 30.34 -2.67
CA LEU A 34 -12.43 29.10 -2.32
C LEU A 34 -11.97 28.52 -0.97
N ALA A 35 -10.84 28.98 -0.44
CA ALA A 35 -10.31 28.52 0.84
C ALA A 35 -11.30 28.83 1.97
N GLY A 36 -11.62 27.83 2.78
CA GLY A 36 -12.66 27.95 3.81
C GLY A 36 -14.05 27.52 3.35
N THR A 37 -14.39 27.67 2.06
CA THR A 37 -15.60 27.07 1.47
C THR A 37 -15.35 25.61 1.06
N VAL A 38 -14.20 25.36 0.45
CA VAL A 38 -13.74 24.03 0.05
C VAL A 38 -12.51 23.67 0.84
N ALA A 39 -12.52 22.50 1.49
CA ALA A 39 -11.34 21.93 2.13
C ALA A 39 -11.04 20.56 1.51
N THR A 40 -9.76 20.23 1.37
CA THR A 40 -9.30 18.96 0.79
C THR A 40 -8.36 18.27 1.76
N LEU A 41 -8.67 17.02 2.09
CA LEU A 41 -7.73 16.09 2.72
C LEU A 41 -7.00 15.34 1.61
N PHE A 42 -5.67 15.44 1.58
CA PHE A 42 -4.84 14.78 0.58
C PHE A 42 -4.60 13.30 0.91
N GLN A 43 -4.30 12.50 -0.12
CA GLN A 43 -3.97 11.09 0.00
C GLN A 43 -2.75 10.84 0.89
N ASP A 44 -1.71 11.67 0.75
CA ASP A 44 -0.53 11.62 1.61
C ASP A 44 -0.60 12.75 2.65
N PRO A 45 -0.79 12.45 3.95
CA PRO A 45 -0.76 13.43 5.02
C PRO A 45 0.56 14.21 5.08
N GLU A 46 1.69 13.62 4.67
CA GLU A 46 2.99 14.29 4.68
C GLU A 46 3.05 15.43 3.65
N ASP A 47 2.34 15.30 2.51
CA ASP A 47 2.27 16.33 1.47
C ASP A 47 1.37 17.52 1.85
N GLN A 48 0.50 17.36 2.86
CA GLN A 48 -0.39 18.41 3.32
C GLN A 48 0.26 19.37 4.32
N VAL A 49 1.19 18.86 5.12
CA VAL A 49 1.67 19.55 6.33
C VAL A 49 2.68 20.63 6.00
N VAL A 50 2.50 21.80 6.60
CA VAL A 50 3.35 22.98 6.37
C VAL A 50 4.19 23.30 7.60
N PHE A 51 3.64 23.15 8.80
CA PHE A 51 4.30 23.51 10.05
C PHE A 51 4.88 22.33 10.82
N THR A 52 5.78 22.64 11.75
CA THR A 52 6.47 21.63 12.55
C THR A 52 5.73 21.24 13.83
N ARG A 53 4.68 21.97 14.23
CA ARG A 53 3.87 21.70 15.44
C ARG A 53 2.40 21.55 15.09
N VAL A 54 1.74 20.62 15.76
CA VAL A 54 0.33 20.26 15.52
C VAL A 54 -0.62 21.44 15.67
N GLY A 55 -0.53 22.19 16.77
CA GLY A 55 -1.41 23.35 16.99
C GLY A 55 -1.27 24.43 15.90
N ALA A 56 -0.04 24.67 15.44
CA ALA A 56 0.24 25.62 14.35
C ALA A 56 -0.27 25.09 12.99
N GLU A 57 -0.15 23.78 12.75
CA GLU A 57 -0.66 23.14 11.55
C GLU A 57 -2.18 23.28 11.44
N VAL A 58 -2.92 23.01 12.52
CA VAL A 58 -4.39 23.17 12.51
C VAL A 58 -4.80 24.64 12.42
N ALA A 59 -4.02 25.56 13.01
CA ALA A 59 -4.26 27.00 12.92
C ALA A 59 -4.00 27.57 11.52
N PHE A 60 -3.12 26.95 10.72
CA PHE A 60 -2.67 27.48 9.42
C PHE A 60 -3.83 27.81 8.49
N GLY A 61 -4.78 26.89 8.33
CA GLY A 61 -5.95 27.11 7.48
C GLY A 61 -6.78 28.30 7.96
N LEU A 62 -6.99 28.41 9.28
CA LEU A 62 -7.77 29.47 9.92
C LEU A 62 -7.15 30.86 9.70
N GLU A 63 -5.82 30.96 9.80
CA GLU A 63 -5.07 32.19 9.53
C GLU A 63 -5.22 32.61 8.06
N ASN A 64 -5.11 31.66 7.13
CA ASN A 64 -5.19 31.94 5.70
C ASN A 64 -6.57 32.44 5.24
N VAL A 65 -7.65 32.01 5.90
CA VAL A 65 -9.01 32.49 5.61
C VAL A 65 -9.38 33.75 6.39
N GLY A 66 -8.45 34.31 7.17
CA GLY A 66 -8.65 35.55 7.91
C GLY A 66 -9.52 35.40 9.16
N THR A 67 -9.50 34.23 9.81
CA THR A 67 -10.21 34.03 11.08
C THR A 67 -9.68 35.00 12.14
N PRO A 68 -10.54 35.63 12.97
CA PRO A 68 -10.09 36.52 14.04
C PRO A 68 -9.12 35.81 14.99
N PRO A 69 -7.98 36.42 15.37
CA PRO A 69 -6.96 35.76 16.21
C PRO A 69 -7.47 35.22 17.54
N ALA A 70 -8.52 35.82 18.11
CA ALA A 70 -9.14 35.36 19.35
C ALA A 70 -9.88 34.01 19.19
N ASP A 71 -10.36 33.69 17.98
CA ASP A 71 -11.17 32.51 17.70
C ASP A 71 -10.32 31.32 17.25
N ILE A 72 -9.12 31.56 16.73
CA ILE A 72 -8.23 30.54 16.17
C ILE A 72 -7.92 29.43 17.19
N PRO A 73 -7.47 29.72 18.43
CA PRO A 73 -7.13 28.67 19.38
C PRO A 73 -8.34 27.80 19.75
N LEU A 74 -9.52 28.41 19.87
CA LEU A 74 -10.75 27.71 20.21
C LEU A 74 -11.18 26.75 19.09
N ARG A 75 -11.15 27.21 17.84
CA ARG A 75 -11.50 26.39 16.67
C ARG A 75 -10.49 25.26 16.46
N ALA A 76 -9.20 25.54 16.60
CA ALA A 76 -8.15 24.54 16.46
C ALA A 76 -8.25 23.44 17.54
N ALA A 77 -8.49 23.83 18.80
CA ALA A 77 -8.69 22.89 19.90
C ALA A 77 -9.93 22.02 19.69
N ALA A 78 -11.06 22.63 19.30
CA ALA A 78 -12.30 21.89 19.02
C ALA A 78 -12.13 20.87 17.87
N ALA A 79 -11.41 21.24 16.80
CA ALA A 79 -11.12 20.34 15.70
C ALA A 79 -10.21 19.17 16.11
N LEU A 80 -9.18 19.43 16.93
CA LEU A 80 -8.33 18.38 17.48
C LEU A 80 -9.09 17.45 18.43
N GLU A 81 -10.01 17.99 19.22
CA GLU A 81 -10.87 17.19 20.09
C GLU A 81 -11.80 16.28 19.30
N ALA A 82 -12.43 16.81 18.24
CA ALA A 82 -13.33 16.04 17.38
C ALA A 82 -12.66 14.80 16.77
N VAL A 83 -11.38 14.90 16.39
CA VAL A 83 -10.61 13.77 15.83
C VAL A 83 -9.88 12.94 16.89
N GLY A 84 -10.10 13.17 18.19
CA GLY A 84 -9.39 12.45 19.26
C GLY A 84 -7.87 12.73 19.31
N ALA A 85 -7.44 13.91 18.87
CA ALA A 85 -6.05 14.35 18.82
C ALA A 85 -5.74 15.53 19.78
N ALA A 86 -6.62 15.86 20.72
CA ALA A 86 -6.43 16.97 21.67
C ALA A 86 -5.07 16.91 22.40
N GLY A 87 -4.64 15.72 22.83
CA GLY A 87 -3.35 15.51 23.49
C GLY A 87 -2.11 15.67 22.60
N LEU A 88 -2.28 15.87 21.29
CA LEU A 88 -1.20 16.03 20.33
C LEU A 88 -0.86 17.50 20.04
N ALA A 89 -1.65 18.46 20.53
CA ALA A 89 -1.56 19.88 20.15
C ALA A 89 -0.14 20.47 20.23
N ASP A 90 0.62 20.10 21.27
CA ASP A 90 1.99 20.59 21.49
C ASP A 90 3.07 19.71 20.86
N ARG A 91 2.73 18.56 20.26
CA ARG A 91 3.74 17.65 19.73
C ARG A 91 4.34 18.16 18.41
N PRO A 92 5.62 17.84 18.14
CA PRO A 92 6.18 17.99 16.80
C PRO A 92 5.51 17.05 15.81
N VAL A 93 5.15 17.55 14.63
CA VAL A 93 4.52 16.76 13.56
C VAL A 93 5.38 15.56 13.17
N ALA A 94 6.70 15.74 13.09
CA ALA A 94 7.65 14.69 12.70
C ALA A 94 7.70 13.48 13.66
N GLU A 95 7.10 13.58 14.85
CA GLU A 95 7.03 12.49 15.82
C GLU A 95 5.68 11.75 15.81
N LEU A 96 4.75 12.16 14.94
CA LEU A 96 3.44 11.53 14.82
C LEU A 96 3.55 10.24 14.00
N SER A 97 2.80 9.22 14.40
CA SER A 97 2.51 8.09 13.53
C SER A 97 1.65 8.53 12.34
N GLY A 98 1.64 7.78 11.23
CA GLY A 98 0.83 8.13 10.05
C GLY A 98 -0.66 8.31 10.37
N GLY A 99 -1.23 7.47 11.23
CA GLY A 99 -2.62 7.61 11.67
C GLY A 99 -2.86 8.83 12.57
N GLU A 100 -1.90 9.20 13.44
CA GLU A 100 -1.98 10.45 14.20
C GLU A 100 -1.88 11.67 13.29
N LEU A 101 -0.94 11.65 12.33
CA LEU A 101 -0.75 12.70 11.35
C LEU A 101 -2.00 12.92 10.49
N GLN A 102 -2.63 11.84 10.06
CA GLN A 102 -3.86 11.89 9.30
C GLN A 102 -5.03 12.48 10.09
N ARG A 103 -5.16 12.15 11.39
CA ARG A 103 -6.16 12.79 12.25
C ARG A 103 -5.88 14.29 12.40
N VAL A 104 -4.62 14.70 12.54
CA VAL A 104 -4.24 16.12 12.55
C VAL A 104 -4.58 16.80 11.21
N CYS A 105 -4.32 16.16 10.09
CA CYS A 105 -4.68 16.66 8.77
C CYS A 105 -6.21 16.78 8.62
N LEU A 106 -6.98 15.81 9.10
CA LEU A 106 -8.44 15.89 9.15
C LEU A 106 -8.92 17.03 10.05
N ALA A 107 -8.29 17.24 11.21
CA ALA A 107 -8.60 18.38 12.07
C ALA A 107 -8.33 19.72 11.36
N SER A 108 -7.23 19.84 10.62
CA SER A 108 -6.89 21.08 9.90
C SER A 108 -7.95 21.48 8.86
N VAL A 109 -8.57 20.50 8.18
CA VAL A 109 -9.64 20.76 7.20
C VAL A 109 -10.99 20.98 7.86
N LEU A 110 -11.31 20.26 8.95
CA LEU A 110 -12.55 20.43 9.70
C LEU A 110 -12.59 21.75 10.47
N ALA A 111 -11.44 22.24 10.94
CA ALA A 111 -11.32 23.52 11.64
C ALA A 111 -11.86 24.67 10.79
N LEU A 112 -11.71 24.61 9.46
CA LEU A 112 -12.21 25.61 8.52
C LEU A 112 -13.75 25.70 8.47
N SER A 113 -14.46 24.65 8.90
CA SER A 113 -15.91 24.52 8.78
C SER A 113 -16.40 24.69 7.33
N PRO A 114 -15.90 23.87 6.39
CA PRO A 114 -16.16 24.04 4.96
C PRO A 114 -17.60 23.67 4.57
N GLU A 115 -18.07 24.21 3.45
CA GLU A 115 -19.31 23.77 2.81
C GLU A 115 -19.13 22.50 1.98
N LEU A 116 -17.92 22.31 1.42
CA LEU A 116 -17.53 21.12 0.66
C LEU A 116 -16.21 20.54 1.19
N LEU A 117 -16.26 19.30 1.64
CA LEU A 117 -15.11 18.53 2.08
C LEU A 117 -14.76 17.47 1.02
N LEU A 118 -13.55 17.55 0.48
CA LEU A 118 -13.00 16.58 -0.46
C LEU A 118 -12.03 15.67 0.28
N LEU A 119 -12.30 14.38 0.32
CA LEU A 119 -11.46 13.39 1.00
C LEU A 119 -10.83 12.45 -0.03
N ASP A 120 -9.52 12.53 -0.21
CA ASP A 120 -8.78 11.66 -1.11
C ASP A 120 -8.13 10.52 -0.30
N GLU A 121 -8.69 9.30 -0.38
CA GLU A 121 -8.29 8.14 0.41
C GLU A 121 -8.12 8.42 1.92
N PRO A 122 -9.16 8.97 2.59
CA PRO A 122 -9.11 9.37 4.00
C PRO A 122 -8.92 8.21 4.97
N THR A 123 -9.07 6.95 4.50
CA THR A 123 -8.91 5.76 5.33
C THR A 123 -7.58 5.04 5.09
N SER A 124 -6.78 5.51 4.13
CA SER A 124 -5.41 5.05 3.96
C SER A 124 -4.69 5.17 5.30
N GLN A 125 -3.86 4.21 5.70
CA GLN A 125 -3.13 4.26 6.99
C GLN A 125 -3.96 4.14 8.28
N LEU A 126 -5.30 4.06 8.23
CA LEU A 126 -6.16 3.81 9.41
C LEU A 126 -6.57 2.34 9.50
N ASP A 127 -6.67 1.86 10.74
CA ASP A 127 -7.39 0.62 11.06
C ASP A 127 -8.91 0.79 10.82
N PRO A 128 -9.70 -0.30 10.75
CA PRO A 128 -11.12 -0.23 10.41
C PRO A 128 -11.95 0.68 11.33
N ASP A 129 -11.67 0.68 12.63
CA ASP A 129 -12.40 1.50 13.60
C ASP A 129 -12.04 2.98 13.42
N GLY A 130 -10.75 3.29 13.25
CA GLY A 130 -10.27 4.63 12.96
C GLY A 130 -10.80 5.18 11.62
N ALA A 131 -10.86 4.33 10.60
CA ALA A 131 -11.44 4.66 9.30
C ALA A 131 -12.92 5.02 9.42
N ALA A 132 -13.71 4.17 10.08
CA ALA A 132 -15.14 4.41 10.31
C ALA A 132 -15.36 5.72 11.10
N ALA A 133 -14.57 5.96 12.15
CA ALA A 133 -14.64 7.18 12.93
C ALA A 133 -14.32 8.43 12.11
N ALA A 134 -13.28 8.41 11.28
CA ALA A 134 -12.91 9.54 10.42
C ALA A 134 -14.01 9.89 9.40
N ILE A 135 -14.63 8.87 8.81
CA ILE A 135 -15.72 9.06 7.85
C ILE A 135 -16.98 9.59 8.55
N GLU A 136 -17.31 9.07 9.73
CA GLU A 136 -18.46 9.56 10.51
C GLU A 136 -18.25 10.99 11.00
N LEU A 137 -17.02 11.36 11.38
CA LEU A 137 -16.67 12.75 11.70
C LEU A 137 -16.83 13.67 10.49
N ALA A 138 -16.36 13.26 9.31
CA ALA A 138 -16.57 14.01 8.09
C ALA A 138 -18.06 14.18 7.77
N ARG A 139 -18.85 13.10 7.91
CA ARG A 139 -20.30 13.11 7.68
C ARG A 139 -21.04 14.03 8.65
N SER A 140 -20.67 14.01 9.92
CA SER A 140 -21.28 14.83 10.97
C SER A 140 -20.81 16.29 10.98
N SER A 141 -19.83 16.66 10.16
CA SER A 141 -19.33 18.04 10.05
C SER A 141 -20.35 19.04 9.51
N GLY A 142 -21.42 18.56 8.86
CA GLY A 142 -22.42 19.39 8.18
C GLY A 142 -22.02 19.85 6.78
N ALA A 143 -20.79 19.56 6.34
CA ALA A 143 -20.34 19.79 4.98
C ALA A 143 -20.95 18.77 4.00
N ALA A 144 -21.06 19.14 2.73
CA ALA A 144 -21.17 18.15 1.66
C ALA A 144 -19.82 17.42 1.56
N VAL A 145 -19.83 16.09 1.55
CA VAL A 145 -18.59 15.29 1.53
C VAL A 145 -18.49 14.54 0.21
N ILE A 146 -17.33 14.62 -0.44
CA ILE A 146 -16.96 13.74 -1.56
C ILE A 146 -15.76 12.94 -1.12
N VAL A 147 -15.92 11.61 -1.09
CA VAL A 147 -14.85 10.67 -0.75
C VAL A 147 -14.41 9.91 -1.99
N SER A 148 -13.12 9.94 -2.26
CA SER A 148 -12.45 9.03 -3.19
C SER A 148 -11.84 7.89 -2.38
N GLU A 149 -12.16 6.65 -2.72
CA GLU A 149 -11.58 5.46 -2.08
C GLU A 149 -11.31 4.39 -3.12
N HIS A 150 -10.21 3.67 -2.93
CA HIS A 150 -9.94 2.42 -3.62
C HIS A 150 -10.64 1.24 -2.95
N ARG A 151 -10.97 1.30 -1.66
CA ARG A 151 -11.64 0.22 -0.92
C ARG A 151 -13.06 0.63 -0.58
N PRO A 152 -14.02 0.50 -1.53
CA PRO A 152 -15.37 0.99 -1.32
C PRO A 152 -16.02 0.37 -0.08
N GLU A 153 -15.70 -0.88 0.27
CA GLU A 153 -16.20 -1.56 1.47
C GLU A 153 -15.99 -0.79 2.79
N ARG A 154 -15.05 0.15 2.85
CA ARG A 154 -14.77 0.95 4.05
C ARG A 154 -15.66 2.18 4.22
N VAL A 155 -16.28 2.64 3.13
CA VAL A 155 -17.02 3.92 3.10
C VAL A 155 -18.46 3.76 2.64
N LEU A 156 -18.79 2.65 1.96
CA LEU A 156 -20.12 2.39 1.38
C LEU A 156 -21.24 2.56 2.40
N ASP A 157 -21.07 2.05 3.63
CA ASP A 157 -22.09 2.14 4.69
C ASP A 157 -22.38 3.57 5.16
N ALA A 158 -21.44 4.50 4.94
CA ALA A 158 -21.55 5.90 5.34
C ALA A 158 -21.94 6.83 4.18
N CYS A 159 -21.89 6.34 2.93
CA CYS A 159 -22.21 7.13 1.75
C CYS A 159 -23.73 7.14 1.49
N ASP A 160 -24.29 8.29 1.14
CA ASP A 160 -25.68 8.37 0.69
C ASP A 160 -25.84 8.03 -0.80
N ARG A 161 -24.73 8.13 -1.57
CA ARG A 161 -24.69 7.98 -3.03
C ARG A 161 -23.28 7.60 -3.50
N VAL A 162 -23.19 6.74 -4.51
CA VAL A 162 -21.94 6.29 -5.14
C VAL A 162 -21.92 6.71 -6.61
N VAL A 163 -20.78 7.22 -7.06
CA VAL A 163 -20.53 7.59 -8.47
C VAL A 163 -19.32 6.82 -8.96
N PHE A 164 -19.46 6.12 -10.09
CA PHE A 164 -18.37 5.37 -10.70
C PHE A 164 -17.91 6.02 -11.99
N LEU A 165 -16.60 6.19 -12.08
CA LEU A 165 -15.91 6.78 -13.21
C LEU A 165 -15.08 5.70 -13.89
N GLU A 166 -15.36 5.45 -15.16
CA GLU A 166 -14.66 4.47 -16.00
C GLU A 166 -14.17 5.19 -17.27
N GLU A 167 -12.87 5.11 -17.58
CA GLU A 167 -12.24 5.75 -18.74
C GLU A 167 -12.58 7.26 -18.89
N GLY A 168 -12.69 7.97 -17.76
CA GLY A 168 -13.01 9.40 -17.74
C GLY A 168 -14.49 9.73 -18.03
N ARG A 169 -15.38 8.74 -17.99
CA ARG A 169 -16.84 8.91 -18.11
C ARG A 169 -17.54 8.41 -16.86
N LEU A 170 -18.62 9.10 -16.48
CA LEU A 170 -19.51 8.63 -15.42
C LEU A 170 -20.30 7.44 -15.96
N ARG A 171 -20.06 6.27 -15.39
CA ARG A 171 -20.68 5.00 -15.77
C ARG A 171 -21.93 4.72 -14.96
N GLU A 172 -21.85 4.98 -13.67
CA GLU A 172 -22.91 4.74 -12.70
C GLU A 172 -22.98 5.85 -11.66
N ASP A 173 -24.18 6.01 -11.12
CA ASP A 173 -24.55 7.07 -10.20
C ASP A 173 -25.83 6.64 -9.47
N GLY A 174 -25.68 6.14 -8.25
CA GLY A 174 -26.77 5.43 -7.57
C GLY A 174 -26.53 5.19 -6.08
N LEU A 175 -27.33 4.30 -5.51
CA LEU A 175 -27.27 3.97 -4.08
C LEU A 175 -26.16 2.94 -3.78
N PRO A 176 -25.54 2.97 -2.59
CA PRO A 176 -24.45 2.05 -2.20
C PRO A 176 -24.81 0.56 -2.25
N ASP A 177 -26.07 0.18 -1.97
CA ASP A 177 -26.50 -1.24 -1.89
C ASP A 177 -26.24 -2.06 -3.16
N ALA A 178 -26.17 -1.39 -4.32
CA ALA A 178 -25.87 -2.02 -5.60
C ALA A 178 -24.38 -2.39 -5.77
N TRP A 179 -23.50 -1.88 -4.89
CA TRP A 179 -22.04 -1.95 -4.98
C TRP A 179 -21.39 -2.95 -4.03
N LEU A 180 -22.15 -3.55 -3.11
CA LEU A 180 -21.62 -4.56 -2.18
C LEU A 180 -21.32 -5.86 -2.93
N PRO A 181 -20.06 -6.33 -3.02
CA PRO A 181 -19.77 -7.66 -3.51
C PRO A 181 -20.39 -8.67 -2.54
N ARG A 182 -21.52 -9.27 -2.95
CA ARG A 182 -22.10 -10.42 -2.28
C ARG A 182 -21.33 -11.64 -2.76
N ASP A 183 -20.71 -12.33 -1.82
CA ASP A 183 -20.14 -13.68 -1.96
C ASP A 183 -18.70 -13.75 -2.51
N ALA A 184 -17.72 -13.38 -1.67
CA ALA A 184 -16.36 -13.89 -1.82
C ALA A 184 -16.30 -15.34 -1.34
N VAL A 185 -16.19 -16.29 -2.28
CA VAL A 185 -15.97 -17.71 -1.96
C VAL A 185 -14.51 -17.87 -1.54
N LEU A 186 -14.27 -18.19 -0.28
CA LEU A 186 -12.94 -18.60 0.17
C LEU A 186 -12.59 -19.95 -0.49
N PRO A 187 -11.40 -20.11 -1.09
CA PRO A 187 -11.00 -21.41 -1.64
C PRO A 187 -10.91 -22.44 -0.52
N ASP A 188 -11.24 -23.70 -0.84
CA ASP A 188 -11.04 -24.83 0.08
C ASP A 188 -9.56 -24.91 0.46
N ARG A 189 -9.27 -24.78 1.76
CA ARG A 189 -7.90 -24.79 2.28
C ARG A 189 -7.52 -26.21 2.72
N GLU A 190 -6.42 -26.73 2.19
CA GLU A 190 -5.77 -27.89 2.80
C GLU A 190 -5.13 -27.48 4.14
N PRO A 191 -5.24 -28.30 5.21
CA PRO A 191 -4.63 -27.99 6.50
C PRO A 191 -3.10 -27.94 6.38
N ALA A 192 -2.50 -26.94 7.02
CA ALA A 192 -1.07 -26.67 7.01
C ALA A 192 -0.25 -27.90 7.46
N ARG A 193 0.80 -28.22 6.71
CA ARG A 193 1.78 -29.28 7.05
C ARG A 193 3.08 -28.64 7.50
N GLU A 194 3.78 -29.32 8.43
CA GLU A 194 5.11 -28.99 9.02
C GLU A 194 5.37 -27.50 9.40
N PRO A 195 5.68 -27.18 10.67
CA PRO A 195 5.94 -25.80 11.07
C PRO A 195 7.18 -25.23 10.38
N VAL A 196 7.02 -24.07 9.73
CA VAL A 196 8.12 -23.30 9.13
C VAL A 196 8.61 -22.22 10.09
N CYS A 197 7.72 -21.66 10.92
CA CYS A 197 8.08 -20.69 11.95
C CYS A 197 7.34 -20.99 13.24
N ARG A 198 8.05 -20.90 14.37
CA ARG A 198 7.47 -20.99 15.70
C ARG A 198 8.01 -19.88 16.60
N LEU A 199 7.12 -19.11 17.17
CA LEU A 199 7.38 -18.15 18.23
C LEU A 199 6.92 -18.79 19.54
N GLU A 200 7.78 -18.84 20.54
CA GLU A 200 7.49 -19.41 21.86
C GLU A 200 7.75 -18.34 22.92
N GLU A 201 6.66 -17.87 23.55
CA GLU A 201 6.65 -16.90 24.66
C GLU A 201 7.46 -15.63 24.35
N VAL A 202 7.32 -15.11 23.13
CA VAL A 202 8.12 -14.00 22.64
C VAL A 202 7.66 -12.67 23.23
N SER A 203 8.57 -11.98 23.90
CA SER A 203 8.39 -10.60 24.36
C SER A 203 9.39 -9.66 23.69
N PHE A 204 8.93 -8.45 23.37
CA PHE A 204 9.74 -7.41 22.74
C PHE A 204 9.25 -6.01 23.11
N ALA A 205 10.19 -5.14 23.44
CA ALA A 205 10.00 -3.73 23.74
C ALA A 205 11.02 -2.88 22.97
N TYR A 206 10.58 -1.72 22.48
CA TYR A 206 11.49 -0.63 22.09
C TYR A 206 11.78 0.20 23.34
N ASP A 207 11.15 1.37 23.48
CA ASP A 207 11.15 2.15 24.73
C ASP A 207 10.01 1.74 25.67
N ARG A 208 8.96 1.11 25.11
CA ARG A 208 7.80 0.56 25.82
C ARG A 208 7.52 -0.86 25.35
N PRO A 209 6.89 -1.72 26.18
CA PRO A 209 6.45 -3.05 25.77
C PRO A 209 5.57 -2.98 24.53
N VAL A 210 5.83 -3.86 23.56
CA VAL A 210 5.03 -4.00 22.32
C VAL A 210 4.44 -5.39 22.19
N LEU A 211 5.20 -6.43 22.56
CA LEU A 211 4.75 -7.82 22.59
C LEU A 211 5.10 -8.42 23.95
N GLU A 212 4.17 -9.17 24.52
CA GLU A 212 4.30 -9.85 25.81
C GLU A 212 3.87 -11.32 25.64
N GLU A 213 4.81 -12.24 25.83
CA GLU A 213 4.60 -13.70 25.88
C GLU A 213 3.85 -14.29 24.66
N VAL A 214 4.09 -13.74 23.47
CA VAL A 214 3.38 -14.15 22.25
C VAL A 214 3.89 -15.50 21.74
N SER A 215 2.99 -16.47 21.61
CA SER A 215 3.25 -17.78 21.02
C SER A 215 2.43 -18.02 19.76
N LEU A 216 3.08 -18.40 18.66
CA LEU A 216 2.45 -18.62 17.35
C LEU A 216 3.21 -19.68 16.56
N GLN A 217 2.50 -20.52 15.80
CA GLN A 217 3.10 -21.46 14.86
C GLN A 217 2.52 -21.21 13.46
N ILE A 218 3.40 -21.19 12.46
CA ILE A 218 3.04 -21.00 11.05
C ILE A 218 3.54 -22.22 10.26
N GLY A 219 2.63 -22.93 9.61
CA GLY A 219 2.92 -24.10 8.80
C GLY A 219 3.24 -23.78 7.33
N ARG A 220 3.82 -24.75 6.62
CA ARG A 220 4.14 -24.59 5.20
C ARG A 220 2.85 -24.52 4.38
N GLY A 221 2.79 -23.50 3.50
CA GLY A 221 1.62 -23.24 2.66
C GLY A 221 0.46 -22.56 3.40
N GLU A 222 0.62 -22.26 4.69
CA GLU A 222 -0.36 -21.51 5.45
C GLU A 222 -0.30 -20.02 5.09
N VAL A 223 -1.48 -19.43 4.83
CA VAL A 223 -1.62 -17.98 4.69
C VAL A 223 -2.25 -17.44 5.97
N VAL A 224 -1.43 -16.79 6.78
CA VAL A 224 -1.83 -16.20 8.07
C VAL A 224 -2.02 -14.70 7.90
N ALA A 225 -3.21 -14.20 8.21
CA ALA A 225 -3.48 -12.77 8.28
C ALA A 225 -3.27 -12.28 9.73
N LEU A 226 -2.33 -11.35 9.92
CA LEU A 226 -2.14 -10.66 11.20
C LEU A 226 -3.01 -9.40 11.20
N LEU A 227 -4.08 -9.42 11.98
CA LEU A 227 -5.04 -8.32 12.10
C LEU A 227 -4.96 -7.67 13.48
N GLY A 228 -5.33 -6.39 13.56
CA GLY A 228 -5.32 -5.61 14.80
C GLY A 228 -5.15 -4.12 14.54
N PRO A 229 -5.45 -3.26 15.52
CA PRO A 229 -5.36 -1.80 15.39
C PRO A 229 -3.92 -1.32 15.18
N ASN A 230 -3.76 -0.07 14.75
CA ASN A 230 -2.43 0.52 14.60
C ASN A 230 -1.66 0.53 15.93
N GLY A 231 -0.36 0.23 15.87
CA GLY A 231 0.49 0.15 17.06
C GLY A 231 0.35 -1.13 17.89
N SER A 232 -0.51 -2.10 17.52
CA SER A 232 -0.68 -3.36 18.24
C SER A 232 0.48 -4.37 18.12
N GLY A 233 1.60 -3.98 17.49
CA GLY A 233 2.79 -4.84 17.36
C GLY A 233 2.83 -5.77 16.14
N LYS A 234 1.89 -5.67 15.17
CA LYS A 234 1.86 -6.51 13.95
C LYS A 234 3.19 -6.48 13.18
N THR A 235 3.68 -5.29 12.86
CA THR A 235 4.96 -5.08 12.18
C THR A 235 6.13 -5.63 13.00
N THR A 236 6.12 -5.44 14.32
CA THR A 236 7.14 -5.99 15.22
C THR A 236 7.15 -7.52 15.20
N LEU A 237 5.97 -8.14 15.26
CA LEU A 237 5.80 -9.59 15.18
C LEU A 237 6.27 -10.13 13.81
N GLY A 238 5.93 -9.44 12.72
CA GLY A 238 6.39 -9.77 11.37
C GLY A 238 7.91 -9.69 11.22
N LYS A 239 8.53 -8.63 11.74
CA LYS A 239 10.00 -8.46 11.76
C LYS A 239 10.70 -9.53 12.61
N LEU A 240 10.12 -9.88 13.76
CA LEU A 240 10.59 -11.01 14.57
C LEU A 240 10.43 -12.32 13.80
N ALA A 241 9.30 -12.59 13.15
CA ALA A 241 9.12 -13.81 12.36
C ALA A 241 10.15 -13.90 11.21
N ALA A 242 10.43 -12.80 10.54
CA ALA A 242 11.41 -12.71 9.45
C ALA A 242 12.88 -12.73 9.91
N GLY A 243 13.16 -12.57 11.21
CA GLY A 243 14.52 -12.50 11.74
C GLY A 243 15.22 -11.16 11.56
N LEU A 244 14.46 -10.08 11.33
CA LEU A 244 14.97 -8.71 11.32
C LEU A 244 15.11 -8.12 12.73
N LEU A 245 14.45 -8.73 13.71
CA LEU A 245 14.57 -8.43 15.13
C LEU A 245 14.86 -9.72 15.91
N GLU A 246 15.53 -9.58 17.04
CA GLU A 246 15.71 -10.64 18.02
C GLU A 246 14.76 -10.44 19.22
N PRO A 247 14.14 -11.50 19.74
CA PRO A 247 13.28 -11.40 20.90
C PRO A 247 14.11 -11.05 22.16
N GLN A 248 13.53 -10.27 23.07
CA GLN A 248 14.17 -9.98 24.36
C GLN A 248 13.91 -11.08 25.40
N ALA A 249 12.78 -11.78 25.28
CA ALA A 249 12.46 -13.00 26.01
C ALA A 249 11.73 -13.99 25.08
N GLY A 250 11.77 -15.28 25.40
CA GLY A 250 11.27 -16.35 24.54
C GLY A 250 12.22 -16.68 23.39
N ARG A 251 11.73 -17.38 22.36
CA ARG A 251 12.54 -17.72 21.19
C ARG A 251 11.72 -17.80 19.91
N VAL A 252 12.40 -17.58 18.78
CA VAL A 252 11.83 -17.74 17.43
C VAL A 252 12.63 -18.81 16.68
N LEU A 253 11.96 -19.89 16.28
CA LEU A 253 12.48 -20.98 15.46
C LEU A 253 12.00 -20.79 14.03
N ARG A 254 12.90 -20.94 13.05
CA ARG A 254 12.62 -20.73 11.62
C ARG A 254 13.31 -21.81 10.81
N GLU A 255 12.57 -22.45 9.91
CA GLU A 255 13.14 -23.38 8.95
C GLU A 255 13.32 -22.70 7.59
N GLY A 256 14.53 -22.81 7.03
CA GLY A 256 14.80 -22.33 5.68
C GLY A 256 14.92 -20.81 5.59
N ARG A 257 14.48 -20.24 4.46
CA ARG A 257 14.65 -18.81 4.16
C ARG A 257 13.39 -18.01 4.49
N ALA A 258 13.54 -17.00 5.32
CA ALA A 258 12.53 -15.99 5.54
C ALA A 258 12.84 -14.73 4.72
N CYS A 259 11.82 -14.13 4.12
CA CYS A 259 11.92 -12.82 3.49
C CYS A 259 10.81 -11.90 3.97
N TYR A 260 11.12 -10.61 4.05
CA TYR A 260 10.23 -9.57 4.53
C TYR A 260 10.08 -8.50 3.45
N LEU A 261 8.84 -8.21 3.09
CA LEU A 261 8.49 -7.06 2.26
C LEU A 261 7.95 -5.96 3.18
N SER A 262 8.64 -4.81 3.19
CA SER A 262 8.27 -3.65 4.00
C SER A 262 7.08 -2.90 3.41
N GLN A 263 6.40 -2.13 4.26
CA GLN A 263 5.27 -1.25 3.91
C GLN A 263 5.62 -0.17 2.86
N ASP A 264 6.89 0.25 2.80
CA ASP A 264 7.41 1.12 1.74
C ASP A 264 8.52 0.38 0.98
N PRO A 265 8.16 -0.44 -0.03
CA PRO A 265 9.13 -1.23 -0.76
C PRO A 265 10.08 -0.36 -1.58
N GLY A 266 9.64 0.83 -2.00
CA GLY A 266 10.39 1.74 -2.85
C GLY A 266 11.60 2.37 -2.16
N ARG A 267 11.60 2.44 -0.82
CA ARG A 267 12.64 3.11 -0.04
C ARG A 267 13.93 2.30 0.14
N TYR A 268 13.87 0.99 -0.11
CA TYR A 268 14.99 0.06 0.07
C TYR A 268 15.62 -0.40 -1.25
N LEU A 269 15.15 0.11 -2.39
CA LEU A 269 15.74 -0.16 -3.70
C LEU A 269 17.02 0.65 -3.83
N ILE A 270 18.15 -0.05 -3.88
CA ILE A 270 19.50 0.54 -3.78
C ILE A 270 20.32 0.33 -5.05
N ALA A 271 19.93 -0.59 -5.94
CA ALA A 271 20.62 -0.84 -7.17
C ALA A 271 20.27 0.19 -8.26
N GLU A 272 21.19 0.38 -9.20
CA GLU A 272 21.02 1.29 -10.33
C GLU A 272 20.07 0.73 -11.40
N ARG A 273 19.74 -0.56 -11.32
CA ARG A 273 18.90 -1.27 -12.28
C ARG A 273 17.95 -2.24 -11.60
N ALA A 274 16.74 -2.35 -12.14
CA ALA A 274 15.72 -3.28 -11.65
C ALA A 274 16.18 -4.75 -11.64
N ASP A 275 16.91 -5.21 -12.66
CA ASP A 275 17.43 -6.58 -12.71
C ASP A 275 18.53 -6.84 -11.67
N GLU A 276 19.38 -5.86 -11.40
CA GLU A 276 20.39 -5.94 -10.35
C GLU A 276 19.77 -5.95 -8.95
N GLU A 277 18.75 -5.12 -8.72
CA GLU A 277 17.99 -5.07 -7.47
C GLU A 277 17.41 -6.45 -7.12
N ALA A 278 16.65 -7.04 -8.05
CA ALA A 278 16.09 -8.37 -7.83
C ALA A 278 17.16 -9.45 -7.72
N ALA A 279 18.32 -9.28 -8.36
CA ALA A 279 19.41 -10.24 -8.27
C ALA A 279 20.10 -10.26 -6.90
N LEU A 280 19.95 -9.22 -6.06
CA LEU A 280 20.56 -9.16 -4.72
C LEU A 280 20.17 -10.38 -3.87
N ALA A 281 18.89 -10.76 -3.89
CA ALA A 281 18.37 -11.88 -3.10
C ALA A 281 18.85 -13.26 -3.58
N VAL A 282 19.43 -13.33 -4.78
CA VAL A 282 19.93 -14.57 -5.40
C VAL A 282 21.42 -14.50 -5.76
N GLY A 283 22.18 -13.63 -5.08
CA GLY A 283 23.64 -13.57 -5.20
C GLY A 283 24.12 -13.07 -6.55
N GLY A 284 23.36 -12.20 -7.22
CA GLY A 284 23.73 -11.60 -8.50
C GLY A 284 23.28 -12.40 -9.74
N ASP A 285 22.46 -13.44 -9.59
CA ASP A 285 21.91 -14.19 -10.73
C ASP A 285 20.87 -13.36 -11.50
N LEU A 286 21.37 -12.58 -12.48
CA LEU A 286 20.55 -11.75 -13.36
C LEU A 286 19.57 -12.56 -14.22
N ALA A 287 19.88 -13.81 -14.55
CA ALA A 287 18.97 -14.63 -15.36
C ALA A 287 17.72 -14.99 -14.55
N ARG A 288 17.92 -15.41 -13.30
CA ARG A 288 16.83 -15.70 -12.37
C ARG A 288 16.05 -14.44 -11.98
N ALA A 289 16.74 -13.33 -11.75
CA ALA A 289 16.11 -12.03 -11.48
C ALA A 289 15.21 -11.56 -12.63
N ARG A 290 15.70 -11.61 -13.88
CA ARG A 290 14.91 -11.22 -15.06
C ARG A 290 13.70 -12.12 -15.29
N ALA A 291 13.80 -13.42 -14.97
CA ALA A 291 12.66 -14.32 -15.02
C ALA A 291 11.58 -13.91 -14.00
N ALA A 292 11.96 -13.62 -12.75
CA ALA A 292 11.03 -13.14 -11.74
C ALA A 292 10.40 -11.78 -12.11
N LEU A 293 11.17 -10.87 -12.69
CA LEU A 293 10.65 -9.58 -13.20
C LEU A 293 9.66 -9.77 -14.35
N ALA A 294 9.93 -10.71 -15.26
CA ALA A 294 9.01 -11.02 -16.35
C ALA A 294 7.68 -11.60 -15.82
N GLU A 295 7.73 -12.45 -14.79
CA GLU A 295 6.52 -12.97 -14.12
C GLU A 295 5.68 -11.85 -13.48
N MET A 296 6.32 -10.78 -13.02
CA MET A 296 5.66 -9.57 -12.50
C MET A 296 5.31 -8.54 -13.59
N GLY A 297 5.43 -8.87 -14.87
CA GLY A 297 5.10 -7.96 -15.98
C GLY A 297 6.07 -6.78 -16.14
N LEU A 298 7.33 -6.96 -15.74
CA LEU A 298 8.40 -5.94 -15.79
C LEU A 298 9.53 -6.31 -16.78
N ALA A 299 9.27 -7.20 -17.74
CA ALA A 299 10.27 -7.66 -18.71
C ALA A 299 10.96 -6.52 -19.48
N ASP A 300 10.21 -5.48 -19.86
CA ASP A 300 10.74 -4.31 -20.59
C ASP A 300 11.38 -3.25 -19.67
N HIS A 301 11.34 -3.47 -18.35
CA HIS A 301 11.77 -2.52 -17.33
C HIS A 301 13.08 -2.93 -16.63
N VAL A 302 13.64 -4.09 -16.99
CA VAL A 302 14.81 -4.71 -16.34
C VAL A 302 16.04 -3.78 -16.25
N ALA A 303 16.24 -2.90 -17.22
CA ALA A 303 17.38 -1.98 -17.27
C ALA A 303 17.09 -0.58 -16.72
N ARG A 304 15.85 -0.31 -16.30
CA ARG A 304 15.48 0.99 -15.74
C ARG A 304 16.00 1.14 -14.32
N HIS A 305 16.27 2.39 -13.95
CA HIS A 305 16.57 2.73 -12.57
C HIS A 305 15.30 2.57 -11.72
N PRO A 306 15.36 1.92 -10.54
CA PRO A 306 14.18 1.68 -9.71
C PRO A 306 13.36 2.93 -9.37
N ARG A 307 14.00 4.10 -9.25
CA ARG A 307 13.30 5.38 -8.99
C ARG A 307 12.55 5.96 -10.19
N ASP A 308 12.82 5.47 -11.41
CA ASP A 308 12.13 5.90 -12.63
C ASP A 308 10.86 5.08 -12.91
N LEU A 309 10.60 4.09 -12.07
CA LEU A 309 9.40 3.25 -12.13
C LEU A 309 8.24 3.95 -11.42
N SER A 310 7.02 3.79 -11.96
CA SER A 310 5.79 4.19 -11.26
C SER A 310 5.67 3.48 -9.91
N SER A 311 4.82 3.98 -9.01
CA SER A 311 4.58 3.35 -7.69
C SER A 311 4.23 1.86 -7.82
N GLY A 312 3.27 1.49 -8.67
CA GLY A 312 2.89 0.10 -8.88
C GLY A 312 3.94 -0.76 -9.62
N GLU A 313 4.84 -0.15 -10.40
CA GLU A 313 5.99 -0.86 -10.96
C GLU A 313 7.08 -1.11 -9.91
N ARG A 314 7.33 -0.16 -9.01
CA ARG A 314 8.26 -0.31 -7.88
C ARG A 314 7.80 -1.40 -6.92
N GLU A 315 6.52 -1.46 -6.64
CA GLU A 315 5.94 -2.50 -5.79
C GLU A 315 6.11 -3.90 -6.40
N ARG A 316 5.81 -4.05 -7.70
CA ARG A 316 6.05 -5.30 -8.45
C ARG A 316 7.53 -5.68 -8.50
N LEU A 317 8.44 -4.71 -8.62
CA LEU A 317 9.88 -4.93 -8.54
C LEU A 317 10.28 -5.45 -7.15
N ALA A 318 9.80 -4.82 -6.08
CA ALA A 318 10.13 -5.24 -4.73
C ALA A 318 9.56 -6.64 -4.40
N LEU A 319 8.35 -6.95 -4.87
CA LEU A 319 7.78 -8.28 -4.76
C LEU A 319 8.62 -9.31 -5.54
N ALA A 320 9.06 -9.01 -6.76
CA ALA A 320 9.98 -9.87 -7.52
C ALA A 320 11.29 -10.11 -6.77
N ALA A 321 11.88 -9.04 -6.20
CA ALA A 321 13.14 -9.09 -5.47
C ALA A 321 13.08 -9.99 -4.22
N VAL A 322 11.91 -10.11 -3.60
CA VAL A 322 11.71 -11.02 -2.47
C VAL A 322 11.35 -12.43 -2.95
N LEU A 323 10.44 -12.58 -3.91
CA LEU A 323 9.95 -13.89 -4.37
C LEU A 323 11.02 -14.70 -5.12
N VAL A 324 11.96 -14.05 -5.79
CA VAL A 324 13.07 -14.69 -6.51
C VAL A 324 13.96 -15.52 -5.57
N ALA A 325 13.96 -15.23 -4.26
CA ALA A 325 14.66 -16.03 -3.26
C ALA A 325 14.04 -17.43 -3.03
N GLU A 326 12.79 -17.63 -3.47
CA GLU A 326 11.94 -18.77 -3.12
C GLU A 326 11.88 -18.98 -1.59
N PRO A 327 11.30 -18.01 -0.85
CA PRO A 327 11.24 -18.09 0.60
C PRO A 327 10.37 -19.24 1.09
N ASP A 328 10.77 -19.85 2.21
CA ASP A 328 9.96 -20.78 3.00
C ASP A 328 8.93 -20.01 3.84
N LEU A 329 9.29 -18.81 4.30
CA LEU A 329 8.42 -17.87 5.00
C LEU A 329 8.47 -16.51 4.31
N LEU A 330 7.31 -16.04 3.84
CA LEU A 330 7.16 -14.70 3.28
C LEU A 330 6.31 -13.85 4.23
N VAL A 331 6.91 -12.80 4.78
CA VAL A 331 6.21 -11.80 5.59
C VAL A 331 5.95 -10.58 4.73
N LEU A 332 4.68 -10.20 4.63
CA LEU A 332 4.24 -9.03 3.87
C LEU A 332 3.65 -8.02 4.86
N ASP A 333 4.30 -6.86 5.01
CA ASP A 333 3.82 -5.79 5.89
C ASP A 333 2.98 -4.79 5.08
N GLU A 334 1.67 -4.79 5.29
CA GLU A 334 0.69 -3.99 4.54
C GLU A 334 0.83 -4.02 2.99
N PRO A 335 0.88 -5.19 2.33
CA PRO A 335 1.18 -5.33 0.89
C PRO A 335 0.06 -4.87 -0.06
N THR A 336 -0.96 -4.19 0.47
CA THR A 336 -2.15 -3.79 -0.31
C THR A 336 -2.36 -2.28 -0.28
N ARG A 337 -1.39 -1.52 0.24
CA ARG A 337 -1.42 -0.06 0.28
C ARG A 337 -1.25 0.46 -1.15
N GLY A 338 -2.25 1.17 -1.68
CA GLY A 338 -2.20 1.73 -3.05
C GLY A 338 -2.46 0.75 -4.19
N ILE A 339 -2.92 -0.48 -3.90
CA ILE A 339 -3.35 -1.44 -4.92
C ILE A 339 -4.88 -1.41 -5.05
N ASP A 340 -5.36 -1.08 -6.26
CA ASP A 340 -6.76 -1.14 -6.70
C ASP A 340 -7.37 -2.56 -6.45
N PRO A 341 -8.59 -2.69 -5.89
CA PRO A 341 -9.25 -3.98 -5.71
C PRO A 341 -9.39 -4.81 -7.00
N GLU A 342 -9.51 -4.18 -8.17
CA GLU A 342 -9.55 -4.90 -9.45
C GLU A 342 -8.25 -5.67 -9.75
N ARG A 343 -7.15 -5.31 -9.07
CA ARG A 343 -5.84 -6.00 -9.14
C ARG A 343 -5.55 -6.87 -7.92
N LYS A 344 -6.44 -6.96 -6.92
CA LYS A 344 -6.30 -7.94 -5.82
C LYS A 344 -6.23 -9.36 -6.37
N ASP A 345 -6.92 -9.66 -7.47
CA ASP A 345 -6.88 -10.97 -8.14
C ASP A 345 -5.51 -11.28 -8.78
N GLU A 346 -4.69 -10.28 -9.10
CA GLU A 346 -3.32 -10.50 -9.61
C GLU A 346 -2.33 -10.87 -8.49
N LEU A 347 -2.56 -10.37 -7.26
CA LEU A 347 -1.79 -10.73 -6.06
C LEU A 347 -2.39 -11.90 -5.28
N ALA A 348 -3.67 -12.20 -5.45
CA ALA A 348 -4.34 -13.39 -4.96
C ALA A 348 -3.86 -14.59 -5.77
N TRP A 349 -2.64 -15.02 -5.45
CA TRP A 349 -2.04 -16.31 -5.71
C TRP A 349 -2.59 -17.06 -6.95
N ARG A 350 -1.94 -16.83 -8.10
CA ARG A 350 -2.03 -17.69 -9.28
C ARG A 350 -1.72 -19.14 -8.90
N ASP A 351 -2.76 -19.94 -8.76
CA ASP A 351 -2.77 -21.36 -8.37
C ASP A 351 -2.17 -22.30 -9.45
N GLU A 352 -1.40 -21.77 -10.40
CA GLU A 352 -0.82 -22.53 -11.50
C GLU A 352 0.69 -22.29 -11.60
N ARG A 353 1.45 -22.68 -10.57
CA ARG A 353 2.87 -23.00 -10.81
C ARG A 353 2.95 -24.33 -11.54
N PRO A 354 3.58 -24.41 -12.74
CA PRO A 354 4.14 -25.67 -13.20
C PRO A 354 5.18 -26.06 -12.15
N ARG A 355 4.94 -27.17 -11.45
CA ARG A 355 5.90 -27.77 -10.52
C ARG A 355 7.26 -27.80 -11.20
N LEU A 356 8.18 -26.92 -10.80
CA LEU A 356 9.59 -27.00 -11.14
C LEU A 356 10.04 -28.36 -10.62
N ARG A 357 10.06 -29.34 -11.53
CA ARG A 357 10.49 -30.71 -11.25
C ARG A 357 11.84 -30.59 -10.57
N ARG A 358 11.88 -30.93 -9.27
CA ARG A 358 13.13 -31.18 -8.55
C ARG A 358 13.91 -32.20 -9.36
N ARG A 359 14.87 -31.75 -10.18
CA ARG A 359 15.93 -32.65 -10.65
C ARG A 359 16.67 -33.09 -9.39
N GLY A 360 16.59 -34.39 -9.11
CA GLY A 360 16.93 -34.98 -7.83
C GLY A 360 18.27 -34.51 -7.27
N ARG A 361 18.25 -33.96 -6.07
CA ARG A 361 19.40 -34.06 -5.17
C ARG A 361 19.42 -35.50 -4.68
N GLY A 362 20.36 -36.29 -5.19
CA GLY A 362 20.65 -37.62 -4.66
C GLY A 362 21.04 -37.55 -3.18
N PRO A 363 20.90 -38.65 -2.42
CA PRO A 363 21.14 -38.66 -0.99
C PRO A 363 22.61 -38.32 -0.72
N ARG A 364 22.86 -37.24 0.03
CA ARG A 364 24.18 -36.98 0.60
C ARG A 364 24.42 -38.03 1.68
N ARG A 365 25.38 -38.90 1.42
CA ARG A 365 25.93 -39.87 2.38
C ARG A 365 26.47 -39.11 3.59
N LEU A 366 26.01 -39.52 4.77
CA LEU A 366 26.67 -39.25 6.04
C LEU A 366 27.90 -40.17 6.10
N ASP A 367 29.08 -39.65 5.74
CA ASP A 367 30.34 -40.27 6.12
C ASP A 367 31.07 -39.32 7.07
N GLY A 368 31.25 -39.81 8.30
CA GLY A 368 31.98 -39.10 9.35
C GLY A 368 33.49 -39.14 9.10
N ALA A 369 34.14 -38.01 9.35
CA ALA A 369 35.55 -37.98 9.73
C ALA A 369 35.81 -36.75 10.60
N ARG A 370 36.21 -37.01 11.85
CA ARG A 370 36.79 -36.02 12.77
C ARG A 370 38.13 -35.56 12.22
N ALA A 371 38.43 -34.26 12.29
CA ALA A 371 39.73 -33.73 12.75
C ALA A 371 39.75 -32.19 12.79
N GLY A 372 40.08 -31.62 13.96
CA GLY A 372 41.04 -30.52 14.06
C GLY A 372 40.55 -29.06 13.96
N GLY A 373 40.23 -28.46 15.11
CA GLY A 373 41.01 -27.32 15.63
C GLY A 373 40.84 -25.89 15.08
N ARG A 374 39.95 -25.13 15.75
CA ARG A 374 40.14 -23.77 16.32
C ARG A 374 40.26 -22.51 15.41
N PRO A 375 39.95 -21.31 15.96
CA PRO A 375 39.12 -20.28 15.32
C PRO A 375 39.88 -19.05 14.81
N CYS A 376 39.26 -18.29 13.90
CA CYS A 376 39.79 -17.00 13.44
C CYS A 376 39.09 -15.82 14.14
N LEU A 377 39.86 -15.09 14.96
CA LEU A 377 39.63 -13.70 15.39
C LEU A 377 40.83 -12.89 14.88
N GLY A 378 40.60 -11.68 14.34
CA GLY A 378 41.64 -10.66 14.18
C GLY A 378 41.81 -10.08 12.76
N SER A 379 41.10 -8.98 12.51
CA SER A 379 41.45 -7.87 11.59
C SER A 379 42.80 -7.20 11.94
N PRO A 380 43.27 -6.12 11.25
CA PRO A 380 43.45 -5.85 9.81
C PRO A 380 44.90 -5.32 9.48
N LEU A 381 45.13 -4.90 8.22
CA LEU A 381 46.22 -4.04 7.65
C LEU A 381 47.36 -4.76 6.87
N PRO A 382 48.12 -4.07 5.98
CA PRO A 382 47.68 -3.19 4.89
C PRO A 382 48.53 -3.35 3.58
N TRP A 383 48.05 -2.74 2.49
CA TRP A 383 48.81 -2.12 1.38
C TRP A 383 50.08 -2.82 0.84
N GLN A 384 49.98 -3.45 -0.34
CA GLN A 384 51.06 -3.42 -1.34
C GLN A 384 50.52 -3.25 -2.76
N SER A 385 51.32 -2.54 -3.54
CA SER A 385 50.94 -1.81 -4.74
C SER A 385 51.32 -2.54 -6.04
N ARG A 386 50.55 -2.22 -7.10
CA ARG A 386 50.92 -2.22 -8.53
C ARG A 386 51.39 -3.55 -9.16
N ARG A 387 50.66 -3.97 -10.20
CA ARG A 387 51.13 -3.84 -11.60
C ARG A 387 50.02 -4.09 -12.61
N ARG A 388 49.87 -3.13 -13.54
CA ARG A 388 49.11 -3.23 -14.78
C ARG A 388 49.78 -4.24 -15.72
N SER A 389 48.99 -5.01 -16.46
CA SER A 389 49.33 -5.34 -17.85
C SER A 389 48.06 -5.47 -18.70
N ARG A 390 48.07 -4.76 -19.84
CA ARG A 390 47.06 -4.75 -20.90
C ARG A 390 47.41 -5.81 -21.95
N ARG A 391 46.42 -6.57 -22.45
CA ARG A 391 46.32 -7.11 -23.84
C ARG A 391 44.82 -7.35 -24.11
N ARG A 392 44.09 -6.59 -24.95
CA ARG A 392 43.98 -6.43 -26.43
C ARG A 392 43.47 -7.65 -27.23
N ARG A 393 42.28 -7.43 -27.84
CA ARG A 393 41.71 -7.88 -29.15
C ARG A 393 40.77 -9.12 -29.21
N GLY A 394 39.59 -8.91 -29.83
CA GLY A 394 38.47 -9.85 -30.11
C GLY A 394 38.68 -10.77 -31.33
N PRO A 395 37.70 -11.07 -32.23
CA PRO A 395 36.28 -10.69 -32.34
C PRO A 395 35.28 -11.83 -32.77
N SER A 396 34.00 -11.44 -32.95
CA SER A 396 32.98 -11.91 -33.95
C SER A 396 32.37 -13.32 -33.95
N CYS A 397 31.03 -13.38 -33.90
CA CYS A 397 30.06 -14.09 -34.78
C CYS A 397 28.70 -14.08 -34.03
N GLY A 398 27.53 -13.74 -34.58
CA GLY A 398 27.05 -13.73 -35.95
C GLY A 398 25.92 -14.76 -36.09
N ARG A 399 24.68 -14.26 -36.27
CA ARG A 399 23.52 -14.86 -37.00
C ARG A 399 22.24 -15.25 -36.23
N THR A 400 21.16 -14.64 -36.77
CA THR A 400 19.85 -15.19 -37.18
C THR A 400 18.72 -15.44 -36.18
N MET A 401 17.68 -14.57 -36.31
CA MET A 401 16.25 -14.85 -36.09
C MET A 401 15.75 -16.06 -36.92
N PRO A 402 14.60 -16.63 -36.55
CA PRO A 402 13.42 -16.41 -37.40
C PRO A 402 12.12 -16.09 -36.63
N LEU A 403 11.25 -15.43 -37.39
CA LEU A 403 9.86 -15.06 -37.14
C LEU A 403 8.89 -16.25 -37.07
N TYR A 404 7.87 -16.15 -36.21
CA TYR A 404 6.49 -16.67 -36.38
C TYR A 404 5.56 -15.72 -35.60
N ARG A 405 4.86 -14.76 -36.21
CA ARG A 405 3.58 -14.81 -36.96
C ARG A 405 2.38 -15.36 -36.16
N CYS A 406 1.38 -14.49 -36.05
CA CYS A 406 0.06 -14.59 -35.43
C CYS A 406 -0.81 -15.76 -35.90
N CYS A 407 -1.70 -16.21 -35.01
CA CYS A 407 -3.08 -16.59 -35.35
C CYS A 407 -4.00 -16.20 -34.18
N TRP A 408 -4.76 -15.11 -34.36
CA TRP A 408 -5.98 -14.80 -33.63
C TRP A 408 -7.14 -15.19 -34.54
N SER A 409 -8.09 -15.98 -34.05
CA SER A 409 -9.38 -16.21 -34.70
C SER A 409 -10.50 -16.02 -33.67
N PRO A 410 -11.48 -15.13 -33.90
CA PRO A 410 -12.60 -14.92 -32.99
C PRO A 410 -13.84 -15.69 -33.47
N GLU A 411 -14.43 -16.51 -32.60
CA GLU A 411 -15.79 -17.04 -32.76
C GLU A 411 -16.58 -16.71 -31.49
N ARG A 412 -17.41 -15.66 -31.55
CA ARG A 412 -18.88 -15.74 -31.70
C ARG A 412 -19.55 -16.63 -30.66
N TRP A 413 -20.08 -16.04 -29.58
CA TRP A 413 -21.31 -16.55 -28.96
C TRP A 413 -22.34 -15.45 -28.82
N SER A 414 -23.44 -15.68 -29.52
CA SER A 414 -24.63 -14.84 -29.66
C SER A 414 -25.64 -15.10 -28.56
N LEU A 415 -26.21 -14.00 -28.05
CA LEU A 415 -27.57 -13.81 -27.55
C LEU A 415 -28.54 -15.02 -27.67
N ARG A 416 -29.02 -15.52 -26.53
CA ARG A 416 -30.38 -16.06 -26.35
C ARG A 416 -30.86 -15.88 -24.89
N GLY A 417 -31.77 -14.93 -24.67
CA GLY A 417 -32.97 -15.20 -23.86
C GLY A 417 -34.07 -15.76 -24.77
N PRO A 418 -35.34 -16.02 -24.33
CA PRO A 418 -35.97 -15.58 -23.07
C PRO A 418 -36.94 -16.61 -22.40
N ARG A 419 -37.66 -16.13 -21.37
CA ARG A 419 -38.95 -16.60 -20.76
C ARG A 419 -38.80 -17.58 -19.58
N GLY A 420 -39.45 -17.42 -18.42
CA GLY A 420 -40.38 -16.41 -17.91
C GLY A 420 -41.05 -16.86 -16.58
N SER A 421 -42.01 -16.06 -16.08
CA SER A 421 -42.90 -16.23 -14.91
C SER A 421 -42.28 -15.92 -13.53
N SER A 422 -42.90 -15.24 -12.56
CA SER A 422 -44.22 -14.58 -12.47
C SER A 422 -44.32 -13.70 -11.22
N ARG A 423 -45.02 -12.56 -11.34
CA ARG A 423 -45.92 -11.89 -10.36
C ARG A 423 -45.46 -11.65 -8.90
N ALA A 424 -45.36 -10.38 -8.49
CA ALA A 424 -46.12 -9.82 -7.36
C ALA A 424 -46.06 -8.28 -7.28
N ARG A 425 -47.18 -7.66 -7.70
CA ARG A 425 -47.88 -6.45 -7.22
C ARG A 425 -47.13 -5.29 -6.55
N ALA A 426 -47.39 -4.13 -7.16
CA ALA A 426 -47.34 -2.77 -6.66
C ALA A 426 -47.93 -2.54 -5.25
N ARG A 427 -47.35 -1.54 -4.55
CA ARG A 427 -48.10 -0.51 -3.81
C ARG A 427 -47.25 0.76 -3.69
N ALA A 428 -47.64 1.78 -4.45
CA ALA A 428 -47.32 3.16 -4.18
C ALA A 428 -48.12 3.64 -2.94
N ARG A 429 -47.45 4.37 -2.03
CA ARG A 429 -48.10 5.34 -1.14
C ARG A 429 -47.14 6.51 -0.87
N SER A 430 -47.46 7.61 -1.54
CA SER A 430 -47.12 8.99 -1.20
C SER A 430 -47.73 9.41 0.13
N TRP A 431 -47.00 10.05 1.04
CA TRP A 431 -47.46 11.03 2.05
C TRP A 431 -46.22 11.85 2.45
N ARG A 432 -46.12 13.08 1.97
CA ARG A 432 -46.34 14.37 2.67
C ARG A 432 -45.13 14.89 3.41
#